data_AF-A0A8T3DGR9-F1
#
_entry.id   AF-A0A8T3DGR9-F1
#
_cell.length_a   1.000
_cell.length_b   1.000
_cell.length_c   1.000
_cell.angle_alpha   90.00
_cell.angle_beta   90.00
_cell.angle_gamma   90.00
#
_symmetry.space_group_name_H-M   'P 1'
#
loop_
_entity.id
_entity.type
_entity.pdbx_description
1 polymer ?
#
loop_
_entity_poly.entity_id
_entity_poly.type
_entity_poly.pdbx_seq_one_letter_code
_entity_poly.pdbx_strand_id
1 'polypeptide(L)'
;MLLKEYRICMPLSVEEYRIGQLYTISKHSHEESDKGEGVEVVRNEPHVDPVHGEGQFTEKRVHLSSKLPSWARAVVPRIFYITEKAWNYYPYTITEYTCSFLPKFSIHIETKYEDNCGINENIFNIEKNNCDPEVCFLDIAFDDIPERHYRSSEDLRCFSSQKQGGDP
;
A
#
# COMPACT_ATOMS: atom_id res chain seq x y z
N MET A 1 1.82 -18.67 -8.00
CA MET A 1 1.58 -17.61 -7.02
C MET A 1 2.93 -17.04 -6.65
N LEU A 2 3.13 -15.74 -6.79
CA LEU A 2 4.38 -15.07 -6.39
C LEU A 2 4.13 -14.47 -5.01
N LEU A 3 4.98 -14.80 -4.04
CA LEU A 3 4.90 -14.31 -2.67
C LEU A 3 6.19 -13.56 -2.34
N LYS A 4 6.06 -12.32 -1.90
CA LYS A 4 7.17 -11.46 -1.46
C LYS A 4 6.78 -10.75 -0.17
N GLU A 5 7.75 -10.60 0.72
CA GLU A 5 7.61 -9.82 1.95
C GLU A 5 8.47 -8.56 1.82
N TYR A 6 7.85 -7.38 1.90
CA TYR A 6 8.57 -6.11 1.90
C TYR A 6 8.66 -5.57 3.32
N ARG A 7 9.89 -5.31 3.79
CA ARG A 7 10.16 -4.73 5.10
C ARG A 7 10.60 -3.29 4.92
N ILE A 8 9.82 -2.36 5.45
CA ILE A 8 10.05 -0.92 5.34
C ILE A 8 10.30 -0.38 6.74
N CYS A 9 11.56 -0.14 7.08
CA CYS A 9 11.92 0.48 8.36
C CYS A 9 11.71 1.99 8.26
N MET A 10 10.98 2.55 9.22
CA MET A 10 10.63 3.97 9.25
C MET A 10 11.12 4.58 10.57
N PRO A 11 11.62 5.82 10.58
CA PRO A 11 11.99 6.54 11.81
C PRO A 11 10.73 7.12 12.50
N LEU A 12 9.69 6.30 12.65
CA LEU A 12 8.40 6.66 13.23
C LEU A 12 7.94 5.50 14.12
N SER A 13 7.33 5.81 15.26
CA SER A 13 6.57 4.81 16.01
C SER A 13 5.35 4.34 15.20
N VAL A 14 4.82 3.18 15.55
CA VAL A 14 3.58 2.64 14.99
C VAL A 14 2.43 3.67 15.11
N GLU A 15 2.28 4.33 16.25
CA GLU A 15 1.22 5.34 16.42
C GLU A 15 1.42 6.58 15.51
N GLU A 16 2.66 7.06 15.36
CA GLU A 16 2.95 8.16 14.44
C GLU A 16 2.71 7.75 12.98
N TYR A 17 3.10 6.53 12.61
CA TYR A 17 2.86 5.99 11.27
C TYR A 17 1.36 5.94 10.97
N ARG A 18 0.52 5.51 11.92
CA ARG A 18 -0.95 5.48 11.76
C ARG A 18 -1.50 6.84 11.34
N ILE A 19 -1.08 7.90 12.04
CA ILE A 19 -1.53 9.27 11.77
C ILE A 19 -0.97 9.74 10.41
N GLY A 20 0.32 9.52 10.16
CA GLY A 20 0.99 9.90 8.92
C GLY A 20 0.42 9.21 7.68
N GLN A 21 0.07 7.93 7.79
CA GLN A 21 -0.54 7.15 6.72
C GLN A 21 -1.90 7.71 6.32
N LEU A 22 -2.77 7.99 7.30
CA LEU A 22 -4.10 8.56 7.03
C LEU A 22 -3.99 9.93 6.34
N TYR A 23 -3.07 10.77 6.81
CA TYR A 23 -2.77 12.05 6.16
C TYR A 23 -2.28 11.85 4.72
N THR A 24 -1.35 10.92 4.50
CA THR A 24 -0.76 10.64 3.18
C THR A 24 -1.80 10.10 2.21
N ILE A 25 -2.68 9.19 2.66
CA ILE A 25 -3.80 8.68 1.85
C ILE A 25 -4.74 9.83 1.44
N SER A 26 -5.10 10.70 2.38
CA SER A 26 -5.96 11.85 2.10
C SER A 26 -5.32 12.82 1.11
N LYS A 27 -4.05 13.17 1.32
CA LYS A 27 -3.28 14.05 0.43
C LYS A 27 -3.15 13.46 -0.98
N HIS A 28 -2.77 12.18 -1.08
CA HIS A 28 -2.62 11.50 -2.36
C HIS A 28 -3.95 11.38 -3.11
N SER A 29 -5.04 11.07 -2.40
CA SER A 29 -6.38 11.05 -2.99
C SER A 29 -6.77 12.42 -3.56
N HIS A 30 -6.37 13.51 -2.91
CA HIS A 30 -6.63 14.87 -3.40
C HIS A 30 -5.84 15.17 -4.67
N GLU A 31 -4.55 14.85 -4.69
CA GLU A 31 -3.66 15.04 -5.85
C GLU A 31 -4.07 14.22 -7.10
N GLU A 32 -4.63 13.03 -6.90
CA GLU A 32 -5.08 12.18 -8.00
C GLU A 32 -6.47 12.55 -8.54
N SER A 33 -7.34 13.15 -7.70
CA SER A 33 -8.68 13.58 -8.13
C SER A 33 -8.62 14.67 -9.20
N ASP A 34 -7.60 15.53 -9.18
CA ASP A 34 -7.39 16.59 -10.17
C ASP A 34 -7.02 16.07 -11.57
N LYS A 35 -6.66 14.79 -11.70
CA LYS A 35 -6.20 14.18 -12.97
C LYS A 35 -7.31 13.51 -13.78
N GLY A 36 -8.57 13.59 -13.32
CA GLY A 36 -9.75 13.12 -14.07
C GLY A 36 -9.92 11.60 -14.11
N GLU A 37 -9.20 10.86 -13.27
CA GLU A 37 -9.38 9.42 -13.09
C GLU A 37 -10.25 9.14 -11.86
N GLY A 38 -11.26 8.28 -12.05
CA GLY A 38 -12.25 8.00 -11.00
C GLY A 38 -11.80 6.89 -10.08
N VAL A 39 -11.63 7.21 -8.80
CA VAL A 39 -11.77 6.24 -7.71
C VAL A 39 -13.22 6.33 -7.23
N GLU A 40 -14.01 5.28 -7.49
CA GLU A 40 -15.39 5.19 -7.00
C GLU A 40 -15.37 4.46 -5.64
N VAL A 41 -15.83 5.12 -4.58
CA VAL A 41 -16.03 4.47 -3.28
C VAL A 41 -17.38 3.76 -3.30
N VAL A 42 -17.35 2.42 -3.27
CA VAL A 42 -18.55 1.56 -3.32
C VAL A 42 -19.07 1.29 -1.91
N ARG A 43 -18.18 1.01 -0.97
CA ARG A 43 -18.50 0.78 0.45
C ARG A 43 -17.46 1.41 1.36
N ASN A 44 -17.93 1.90 2.49
CA ASN A 44 -17.09 2.40 3.57
C ASN A 44 -17.87 2.23 4.88
N GLU A 45 -17.62 1.15 5.61
CA GLU A 45 -18.41 0.78 6.78
C GLU A 45 -17.54 0.17 7.89
N PRO A 46 -17.93 0.34 9.17
CA PRO A 46 -17.29 -0.37 10.26
C PRO A 46 -17.38 -1.88 10.07
N HIS A 47 -16.32 -2.60 10.45
CA HIS A 47 -16.24 -4.05 10.36
C HIS A 47 -15.61 -4.61 11.63
N VAL A 48 -16.08 -5.77 12.10
CA VAL A 48 -15.50 -6.44 13.27
C VAL A 48 -14.98 -7.81 12.83
N ASP A 49 -13.69 -8.03 13.02
CA ASP A 49 -13.02 -9.29 12.76
C ASP A 49 -12.95 -10.15 14.05
N PRO A 50 -13.19 -11.46 13.99
CA PRO A 50 -13.13 -12.34 15.15
C PRO A 50 -11.75 -12.40 15.84
N VAL A 51 -10.67 -12.15 15.11
CA VAL A 51 -9.29 -12.25 15.59
C VAL A 51 -8.70 -10.86 15.83
N HIS A 52 -8.97 -9.91 14.92
CA HIS A 52 -8.35 -8.58 14.91
C HIS A 52 -9.22 -7.48 15.53
N GLY A 53 -10.48 -7.78 15.87
CA GLY A 53 -11.36 -6.85 16.56
C GLY A 53 -11.99 -5.80 15.64
N GLU A 54 -12.26 -4.62 16.18
CA GLU A 54 -12.90 -3.53 15.45
C GLU A 54 -11.98 -2.93 14.38
N GLY A 55 -12.57 -2.58 13.24
CA GLY A 55 -11.87 -1.96 12.13
C GLY A 55 -12.82 -1.33 11.13
N GLN A 56 -12.27 -1.01 9.96
CA GLN A 56 -12.99 -0.39 8.86
C GLN A 56 -12.86 -1.24 7.60
N PHE A 57 -13.98 -1.50 6.92
CA PHE A 57 -13.99 -2.09 5.60
C PHE A 57 -14.24 -1.00 4.55
N THR A 58 -13.45 -1.03 3.48
CA THR A 58 -13.67 -0.19 2.30
C THR A 58 -13.63 -1.01 1.02
N GLU A 59 -14.51 -0.69 0.09
CA GLU A 59 -14.50 -1.23 -1.27
C GLU A 59 -14.47 -0.05 -2.25
N LYS A 60 -13.48 -0.05 -3.13
CA LYS A 60 -13.32 0.98 -4.17
C LYS A 60 -13.17 0.35 -5.54
N ARG A 61 -13.59 1.07 -6.58
CA ARG A 61 -13.30 0.73 -7.98
C ARG A 61 -12.37 1.77 -8.57
N VAL A 62 -11.24 1.31 -9.07
CA VAL A 62 -10.21 2.15 -9.69
C VAL A 62 -10.26 1.97 -11.20
N HIS A 63 -10.49 3.06 -11.92
CA HIS A 63 -10.54 3.07 -13.38
C HIS A 63 -9.17 3.46 -13.96
N LEU A 64 -8.45 2.49 -14.55
CA LEU A 64 -7.05 2.65 -14.98
C LEU A 64 -6.83 2.80 -16.49
N SER A 65 -7.88 3.02 -17.28
CA SER A 65 -7.81 2.94 -18.75
C SER A 65 -6.76 3.88 -19.38
N SER A 66 -6.44 5.01 -18.76
CA SER A 66 -5.43 5.98 -19.19
C SER A 66 -4.00 5.71 -18.68
N LYS A 67 -3.81 5.00 -17.56
CA LYS A 67 -2.48 4.76 -16.93
C LYS A 67 -1.81 3.47 -17.37
N LEU A 68 -2.50 2.63 -18.12
CA LEU A 68 -1.91 1.39 -18.60
C LEU A 68 -0.78 1.65 -19.63
N PRO A 69 0.34 0.92 -19.52
CA PRO A 69 1.35 0.91 -20.57
C PRO A 69 0.73 0.62 -21.95
N SER A 70 1.33 1.15 -23.02
CA SER A 70 0.75 1.05 -24.37
C SER A 70 0.48 -0.39 -24.83
N TRP A 71 1.33 -1.35 -24.45
CA TRP A 71 1.11 -2.77 -24.75
C TRP A 71 -0.12 -3.34 -24.01
N ALA A 72 -0.37 -2.92 -22.78
CA ALA A 72 -1.50 -3.37 -21.98
C ALA A 72 -2.82 -2.77 -22.50
N ARG A 73 -2.82 -1.50 -22.93
CA ARG A 73 -3.99 -0.87 -23.56
C ARG A 73 -4.45 -1.58 -24.84
N ALA A 74 -3.55 -2.29 -25.54
CA ALA A 74 -3.90 -3.03 -26.75
C ALA A 74 -4.68 -4.32 -26.48
N VAL A 75 -4.59 -4.88 -25.27
CA VAL A 75 -5.18 -6.20 -24.93
C VAL A 75 -6.28 -6.12 -23.87
N VAL A 76 -6.41 -5.00 -23.18
CA VAL A 76 -7.42 -4.80 -22.13
C VAL A 76 -8.67 -4.12 -22.73
N PRO A 77 -9.90 -4.52 -22.32
CA PRO A 77 -11.13 -3.87 -22.77
C PRO A 77 -11.15 -2.38 -22.47
N ARG A 78 -11.91 -1.62 -23.28
CA ARG A 78 -12.07 -0.17 -23.08
C ARG A 78 -12.67 0.20 -21.73
N ILE A 79 -13.51 -0.67 -21.17
CA ILE A 79 -14.17 -0.47 -19.88
C ILE A 79 -13.79 -1.65 -18.99
N PHE A 80 -12.88 -1.42 -18.06
CA PHE A 80 -12.56 -2.33 -16.97
C PHE A 80 -12.22 -1.51 -15.72
N TYR A 81 -12.25 -2.16 -14.56
CA TYR A 81 -11.85 -1.55 -13.30
C TYR A 81 -11.12 -2.58 -12.44
N ILE A 82 -10.30 -2.07 -11.53
CA ILE A 82 -9.75 -2.87 -10.42
C ILE A 82 -10.64 -2.64 -9.21
N THR A 83 -11.13 -3.71 -8.61
CA THR A 83 -11.79 -3.64 -7.31
C THR A 83 -10.73 -3.76 -6.23
N GLU A 84 -10.61 -2.73 -5.39
CA GLU A 84 -9.84 -2.73 -4.15
C GLU A 84 -10.79 -2.99 -2.98
N LYS A 85 -10.52 -4.04 -2.22
CA LYS A 85 -11.16 -4.27 -0.92
C LYS A 85 -10.10 -4.15 0.15
N ALA A 86 -10.32 -3.30 1.14
CA ALA A 86 -9.37 -3.11 2.22
C ALA A 86 -10.06 -3.23 3.58
N TRP A 87 -9.46 -4.02 4.46
CA TRP A 87 -9.84 -4.18 5.86
C TRP A 87 -8.74 -3.59 6.72
N ASN A 88 -9.08 -2.57 7.50
CA ASN A 88 -8.16 -1.88 8.37
C ASN A 88 -8.47 -2.19 9.83
N TYR A 89 -7.64 -3.03 10.45
CA TYR A 89 -7.65 -3.40 11.86
C TYR A 89 -6.33 -2.96 12.51
N TYR A 90 -5.90 -1.72 12.24
CA TYR A 90 -4.59 -1.19 12.65
C TYR A 90 -4.20 -1.66 14.07
N PRO A 91 -3.04 -2.32 14.27
CA PRO A 91 -1.86 -2.37 13.40
C PRO A 91 -1.80 -3.55 12.41
N TYR A 92 -2.94 -4.09 11.98
CA TYR A 92 -3.01 -5.07 10.90
C TYR A 92 -3.96 -4.63 9.79
N THR A 93 -3.54 -4.78 8.53
CA THR A 93 -4.38 -4.44 7.38
C THR A 93 -4.32 -5.52 6.33
N ILE A 94 -5.46 -5.80 5.70
CA ILE A 94 -5.59 -6.68 4.54
C ILE A 94 -6.08 -5.84 3.37
N THR A 95 -5.47 -5.98 2.20
CA THR A 95 -5.96 -5.37 0.96
C THR A 95 -5.95 -6.38 -0.17
N GLU A 96 -7.09 -6.54 -0.82
CA GLU A 96 -7.29 -7.41 -1.96
C GLU A 96 -7.59 -6.58 -3.21
N TYR A 97 -6.86 -6.84 -4.28
CA TYR A 97 -7.15 -6.30 -5.61
C TYR A 97 -7.62 -7.42 -6.53
N THR A 98 -8.71 -7.19 -7.24
CA THR A 98 -9.20 -8.07 -8.31
C THR A 98 -9.49 -7.27 -9.57
N CYS A 99 -9.31 -7.88 -10.73
CA CYS A 99 -9.58 -7.22 -12.01
C CYS A 99 -10.91 -7.68 -12.60
N SER A 100 -11.77 -6.72 -12.98
CA SER A 100 -13.08 -7.03 -13.59
C SER A 100 -12.98 -7.81 -14.90
N PHE A 101 -11.86 -7.66 -15.62
CA PHE A 101 -11.60 -8.33 -16.90
C PHE A 101 -10.81 -9.63 -16.76
N LEU A 102 -9.97 -9.75 -15.74
CA LEU A 102 -9.12 -10.91 -15.50
C LEU A 102 -9.43 -11.50 -14.12
N PRO A 103 -10.47 -12.33 -13.98
CA PRO A 103 -10.89 -12.85 -12.67
C PRO A 103 -9.83 -13.70 -11.95
N LYS A 104 -8.88 -14.27 -12.70
CA LYS A 104 -7.74 -15.02 -12.15
C LYS A 104 -6.60 -14.13 -11.67
N PHE A 105 -6.64 -12.84 -12.00
CA PHE A 105 -5.68 -11.87 -11.49
C PHE A 105 -6.15 -11.35 -10.14
N SER A 106 -5.36 -11.64 -9.12
CA SER A 106 -5.53 -11.10 -7.77
C SER A 106 -4.18 -10.66 -7.20
N ILE A 107 -4.22 -9.61 -6.40
CA ILE A 107 -3.13 -9.21 -5.52
C ILE A 107 -3.70 -9.23 -4.11
N HIS A 108 -3.01 -9.91 -3.21
CA HIS A 108 -3.32 -9.96 -1.79
C HIS A 108 -2.17 -9.35 -1.02
N ILE A 109 -2.46 -8.34 -0.20
CA ILE A 109 -1.48 -7.62 0.60
C ILE A 109 -1.92 -7.72 2.05
N GLU A 110 -1.05 -8.27 2.88
CA GLU A 110 -1.17 -8.20 4.33
C GLU A 110 -0.04 -7.35 4.89
N THR A 111 -0.38 -6.47 5.81
CA THR A 111 0.60 -5.57 6.44
C THR A 111 0.44 -5.64 7.95
N LYS A 112 1.55 -5.82 8.67
CA LYS A 112 1.66 -5.64 10.11
C LYS A 112 2.58 -4.47 10.40
N TYR A 113 2.18 -3.63 11.34
CA TYR A 113 3.00 -2.52 11.84
C TYR A 113 3.55 -2.91 13.21
N GLU A 114 4.87 -2.93 13.36
CA GLU A 114 5.54 -3.30 14.61
C GLU A 114 6.60 -2.26 14.98
N ASP A 115 6.72 -1.95 16.27
CA ASP A 115 7.76 -1.07 16.80
C ASP A 115 9.11 -1.83 16.90
N ASN A 116 9.66 -2.23 15.75
CA ASN A 116 10.96 -2.89 15.64
C ASN A 116 11.67 -2.53 14.33
N CYS A 117 12.91 -2.98 14.17
CA CYS A 117 13.73 -2.70 12.98
C CYS A 117 13.55 -3.74 11.85
N GLY A 118 12.35 -4.30 11.68
CA GLY A 118 12.07 -5.31 10.66
C GLY A 118 12.81 -6.63 10.89
N ILE A 119 13.08 -7.00 12.15
CA ILE A 119 13.89 -8.17 12.53
C ILE A 119 13.05 -9.43 12.79
N ASN A 120 11.74 -9.31 12.95
CA ASN A 120 10.88 -10.44 13.26
C ASN A 120 10.80 -11.42 12.08
N GLU A 121 10.87 -12.71 12.37
CA GLU A 121 10.71 -13.77 11.38
C GLU A 121 9.28 -14.30 11.37
N ASN A 122 8.78 -14.65 10.19
CA ASN A 122 7.49 -15.32 10.01
C ASN A 122 6.29 -14.64 10.70
N ILE A 123 6.23 -13.32 10.64
CA ILE A 123 5.17 -12.53 11.32
C ILE A 123 3.75 -12.88 10.83
N PHE A 124 3.62 -13.45 9.63
CA PHE A 124 2.34 -13.86 9.04
C PHE A 124 2.01 -15.34 9.27
N ASN A 125 2.81 -16.08 10.06
CA ASN A 125 2.64 -17.51 10.31
C ASN A 125 2.48 -18.33 9.01
N ILE A 126 3.26 -18.00 7.98
CA ILE A 126 3.24 -18.69 6.70
C ILE A 126 3.72 -20.13 6.96
N GLU A 127 2.86 -21.11 6.68
CA GLU A 127 3.20 -22.51 6.84
C GLU A 127 4.37 -22.89 5.91
N LYS A 128 5.37 -23.59 6.46
CA LYS A 128 6.60 -24.02 5.75
C LYS A 128 6.37 -24.93 4.53
N ASN A 129 5.14 -25.36 4.26
CA ASN A 129 4.78 -26.13 3.07
C ASN A 129 4.51 -25.24 1.86
N ASN A 130 4.39 -23.92 2.06
CA ASN A 130 4.28 -22.92 1.01
C ASN A 130 5.65 -22.26 0.81
N CYS A 131 5.99 -21.96 -0.45
CA CYS A 131 7.26 -21.34 -0.85
C CYS A 131 7.69 -20.26 0.15
N ASP A 132 8.91 -20.38 0.67
CA ASP A 132 9.47 -19.33 1.55
C ASP A 132 9.38 -17.99 0.81
N PRO A 133 8.79 -16.95 1.43
CA PRO A 133 8.68 -15.65 0.80
C PRO A 133 10.08 -15.07 0.57
N GLU A 134 10.29 -14.47 -0.60
CA GLU A 134 11.46 -13.61 -0.82
C GLU A 134 11.30 -12.36 0.04
N VAL A 135 12.17 -12.20 1.03
CA VAL A 135 12.19 -11.03 1.93
C VAL A 135 13.03 -9.92 1.29
N CYS A 136 12.41 -8.79 1.02
CA CYS A 136 13.02 -7.59 0.47
C CYS A 136 13.01 -6.47 1.52
N PHE A 137 14.18 -5.96 1.89
CA PHE A 137 14.29 -4.75 2.69
C PHE A 137 14.27 -3.53 1.76
N LEU A 138 13.40 -2.58 2.06
CA LEU A 138 13.32 -1.30 1.34
C LEU A 138 13.94 -0.21 2.20
N ASP A 139 14.97 0.44 1.67
CA ASP A 139 15.63 1.59 2.29
C ASP A 139 15.04 2.89 1.69
N ILE A 140 14.20 3.55 2.48
CA ILE A 140 13.49 4.77 2.08
C ILE A 140 14.44 5.96 1.80
N ALA A 141 15.68 5.91 2.24
CA ALA A 141 16.67 6.97 2.05
C ALA A 141 17.66 6.66 0.91
N PHE A 142 18.06 5.39 0.76
CA PHE A 142 19.18 5.02 -0.11
C PHE A 142 18.83 4.11 -1.28
N ASP A 143 17.63 3.53 -1.34
CA ASP A 143 17.23 2.76 -2.53
C ASP A 143 17.13 3.66 -3.76
N ASP A 144 17.54 3.11 -4.91
CA ASP A 144 17.54 3.85 -6.18
C ASP A 144 16.10 4.17 -6.64
N ILE A 145 15.81 5.46 -6.78
CA ILE A 145 14.53 5.95 -7.33
C ILE A 145 14.75 6.37 -8.79
N PRO A 146 13.97 5.86 -9.76
CA PRO A 146 14.05 6.31 -11.14
C PRO A 146 13.88 7.83 -11.24
N GLU A 147 14.73 8.52 -12.02
CA GLU A 147 14.76 9.99 -12.12
C GLU A 147 13.37 10.62 -12.36
N ARG A 148 12.53 9.97 -13.17
CA ARG A 148 11.16 10.43 -13.47
C ARG A 148 10.22 10.48 -12.25
N HIS A 149 10.55 9.77 -11.17
CA HIS A 149 9.81 9.71 -9.93
C HIS A 149 10.49 10.50 -8.81
N TYR A 150 11.76 10.89 -8.98
CA TYR A 150 12.50 11.65 -7.99
C TYR A 150 11.96 13.07 -7.85
N ARG A 151 11.77 13.50 -6.60
CA ARG A 151 11.40 14.87 -6.24
C ARG A 151 12.28 15.31 -5.09
N SER A 152 13.06 16.37 -5.30
CA SER A 152 13.98 16.88 -4.27
C SER A 152 13.26 17.32 -2.99
N SER A 153 12.00 17.73 -3.08
CA SER A 153 11.16 18.08 -1.92
C SER A 153 10.69 16.88 -1.09
N GLU A 154 10.83 15.67 -1.61
CA GLU A 154 10.43 14.41 -0.98
C GLU A 154 11.67 13.55 -0.63
N ASP A 155 12.89 14.08 -0.80
CA ASP A 155 14.15 13.39 -0.52
C ASP A 155 14.46 13.39 0.98
N LEU A 156 14.37 12.21 1.60
CA LEU A 156 14.59 12.04 3.03
C LEU A 156 16.02 12.37 3.45
N ARG A 157 17.02 12.19 2.56
CA ARG A 157 18.44 12.52 2.85
C ARG A 157 18.70 14.01 3.00
N CYS A 158 17.74 14.84 2.62
CA CYS A 158 17.81 16.30 2.68
C CYS A 158 16.69 16.90 3.55
N PHE A 159 15.79 16.06 4.06
CA PHE A 159 14.63 16.50 4.82
C PHE A 159 14.95 16.55 6.32
N SER A 160 14.65 17.68 6.96
CA SER A 160 14.72 17.82 8.42
C SER A 160 13.39 18.29 8.97
N SER A 161 12.86 17.57 9.95
CA SER A 161 11.61 17.94 10.61
C SER A 161 11.82 19.12 11.55
N GLN A 162 11.24 20.28 11.21
CA GLN A 162 11.29 21.48 12.07
C GLN A 162 10.61 21.29 13.44
N LYS A 163 9.68 20.33 13.56
CA LYS A 163 8.89 20.10 14.78
C LYS A 163 9.49 19.05 15.71
N GLN A 164 10.20 18.06 15.16
CA GLN A 164 10.77 16.95 15.92
C GLN A 164 12.30 16.99 16.00
N GLY A 165 12.97 17.93 15.29
CA GLY A 165 14.42 18.09 15.36
C GLY A 165 15.21 16.91 14.79
N GLY A 166 14.62 16.16 13.84
CA GLY A 166 15.30 15.06 13.16
C GLY A 166 16.41 15.60 12.23
N ASP A 167 17.63 15.08 12.39
CA ASP A 167 18.73 15.23 11.44
C ASP A 167 18.33 14.52 10.11
N PRO A 168 18.63 15.07 8.92
CA PRO A 168 18.44 14.35 7.66
C PRO A 168 19.24 13.05 7.55
#